data_AF-A0AAD4VYJ1-F1
#
_entry.id   AF-A0AAD4VYJ1-F1
#
_cell.length_a   1.000
_cell.length_b   1.000
_cell.length_c   1.000
_cell.angle_alpha   90.00
_cell.angle_beta   90.00
_cell.angle_gamma   90.00
#
_symmetry.space_group_name_H-M   'P 1'
#
loop_
_entity.id
_entity.type
_entity.pdbx_description
1 polymer ?
#
loop_
_entity_poly.entity_id
_entity_poly.type
_entity_poly.pdbx_seq_one_letter_code
_entity_poly.pdbx_strand_id
1 'polypeptide(L)'
;MSGSGGGELRAPIFNGENFDFWQIKIKTIFRSHELWEMVENGYKIPVKEDALTKAEKKLLREYTVKDARALGIIQGAVSDHIFPRIATQESTKVAWDILKQEFVGDKQVRFVKLQGLRRDFEYTRMNDSETISGYIAKLFDLFNQMRSYGEDLSNQRIVQKLLISLPKSHDSIAAMIENTKDLDTVDAQDVVAILKGYEHRLDKHGENGTEKAFTSLNIGLKSNRSNCQNNQNKSQKSKWKPWSNKAEGSNKVGSYEGTIRLILM
;
A
#
# COMPACT_ATOMS: atom_id res chain seq x y z
N MET A 1 -19.68 25.69 26.66
CA MET A 1 -19.38 25.64 25.21
C MET A 1 -18.02 24.96 25.06
N SER A 2 -17.99 23.64 24.81
CA SER A 2 -16.72 22.96 24.59
C SER A 2 -16.19 23.32 23.21
N GLY A 3 -14.94 23.80 23.15
CA GLY A 3 -14.29 24.12 21.89
C GLY A 3 -14.12 22.85 21.04
N SER A 4 -14.66 22.86 19.82
CA SER A 4 -14.34 21.83 18.84
C SER A 4 -12.89 22.02 18.43
N GLY A 5 -12.00 21.16 18.96
CA GLY A 5 -10.62 21.07 18.52
C GLY A 5 -10.55 20.49 17.12
N GLY A 6 -10.88 21.30 16.11
CA GLY A 6 -10.56 21.00 14.72
C GLY A 6 -9.05 20.92 14.60
N GLY A 7 -8.52 19.70 14.59
CA GLY A 7 -7.09 19.46 14.46
C GLY A 7 -6.59 20.08 13.16
N GLU A 8 -5.77 21.11 13.28
CA GLU A 8 -5.25 21.83 12.12
C GLU A 8 -4.47 20.85 11.24
N LEU A 9 -4.85 20.76 9.96
CA LEU A 9 -4.28 19.80 9.01
C LEU A 9 -2.85 20.19 8.67
N ARG A 10 -1.92 19.83 9.57
CA ARG A 10 -0.50 20.18 9.44
C ARG A 10 0.06 19.61 8.14
N ALA A 11 0.60 20.50 7.32
CA ALA A 11 1.24 20.10 6.07
C ALA A 11 2.44 19.15 6.34
N PRO A 12 2.53 18.03 5.60
CA PRO A 12 3.71 17.17 5.67
C PRO A 12 4.92 17.90 5.08
N ILE A 13 6.09 17.73 5.69
CA ILE A 13 7.34 18.28 5.17
C ILE A 13 7.82 17.41 3.99
N PHE A 14 8.05 18.03 2.84
CA PHE A 14 8.65 17.40 1.68
C PHE A 14 10.17 17.37 1.80
N ASN A 15 10.77 16.19 1.65
CA ASN A 15 12.22 15.96 1.72
C ASN A 15 12.87 15.74 0.34
N GLY A 16 12.10 15.74 -0.75
CA GLY A 16 12.57 15.43 -2.11
C GLY A 16 12.05 14.09 -2.64
N GLU A 17 11.56 13.22 -1.77
CA GLU A 17 11.06 11.89 -2.12
C GLU A 17 9.53 11.85 -2.13
N ASN A 18 8.95 10.95 -2.93
CA ASN A 18 7.50 10.70 -2.93
C ASN A 18 6.64 11.96 -3.18
N PHE A 19 7.11 12.85 -4.08
CA PHE A 19 6.41 14.10 -4.41
C PHE A 19 4.93 13.88 -4.75
N ASP A 20 4.58 12.78 -5.41
CA ASP A 20 3.18 12.44 -5.74
C ASP A 20 2.29 12.30 -4.50
N PHE A 21 2.77 11.61 -3.45
CA PHE A 21 2.05 11.53 -2.18
C PHE A 21 2.01 12.86 -1.43
N TRP A 22 3.08 13.66 -1.50
CA TRP A 22 3.13 14.99 -0.90
C TRP A 22 2.15 15.96 -1.58
N GLN A 23 2.16 16.06 -2.92
CA GLN A 23 1.28 16.95 -3.66
C GLN A 23 -0.20 16.60 -3.46
N ILE A 24 -0.55 15.32 -3.27
CA ILE A 24 -1.92 14.89 -2.93
C ILE A 24 -2.35 15.44 -1.57
N LYS A 25 -1.50 15.29 -0.54
CA LYS A 25 -1.78 15.80 0.81
C LYS A 25 -1.91 17.33 0.84
N ILE A 26 -1.03 18.04 0.13
CA ILE A 26 -1.06 19.50 0.01
C ILE A 26 -2.28 19.98 -0.78
N LYS A 27 -2.68 19.30 -1.87
CA LYS A 27 -3.94 19.57 -2.59
C LYS A 27 -5.14 19.49 -1.66
N THR A 28 -5.20 18.47 -0.79
CA THR A 28 -6.29 18.33 0.19
C THR A 28 -6.32 19.49 1.18
N ILE A 29 -5.17 19.92 1.70
CA ILE A 29 -5.06 21.09 2.59
C ILE A 29 -5.51 22.38 1.89
N PHE A 30 -5.08 22.61 0.65
CA PHE A 30 -5.55 23.77 -0.12
C PHE A 30 -7.06 23.74 -0.42
N ARG A 31 -7.63 22.55 -0.63
CA ARG A 31 -9.08 22.40 -0.79
C ARG A 31 -9.84 22.69 0.50
N SER A 32 -9.36 22.22 1.65
CA SER A 32 -10.00 22.53 2.96
C SER A 32 -9.91 24.00 3.38
N HIS A 33 -9.03 24.79 2.75
CA HIS A 33 -8.92 26.23 2.98
C HIS A 33 -9.45 27.10 1.83
N GLU A 34 -10.10 26.51 0.81
CA GLU A 34 -10.58 27.21 -0.40
C GLU A 34 -9.48 27.96 -1.19
N LEU A 35 -8.24 27.46 -1.11
CA LEU A 35 -7.06 28.06 -1.77
C LEU A 35 -6.71 27.39 -3.11
N TRP A 36 -7.21 26.18 -3.38
CA TRP A 36 -6.74 25.37 -4.52
C TRP A 36 -6.86 26.06 -5.89
N GLU A 37 -8.00 26.70 -6.17
CA GLU A 37 -8.25 27.39 -7.45
C GLU A 37 -7.20 28.47 -7.74
N MET A 38 -6.73 29.17 -6.69
CA MET A 38 -5.67 30.16 -6.79
C MET A 38 -4.30 29.54 -7.03
N VAL A 39 -4.00 28.41 -6.40
CA VAL A 39 -2.72 27.71 -6.58
C VAL A 39 -2.62 27.09 -7.98
N GLU A 40 -3.74 26.61 -8.53
CA GLU A 40 -3.80 26.01 -9.87
C GLU A 40 -3.83 27.08 -10.98
N ASN A 41 -4.80 28.02 -10.92
CA ASN A 41 -5.06 28.98 -11.99
C ASN A 41 -4.32 30.32 -11.81
N GLY A 42 -3.91 30.65 -10.59
CA GLY A 42 -3.35 31.95 -10.22
C GLY A 42 -4.44 33.01 -10.07
N TYR A 43 -4.02 34.27 -9.87
CA TYR A 43 -4.89 35.43 -9.99
C TYR A 43 -4.22 36.48 -10.88
N LYS A 44 -5.02 37.24 -11.62
CA LYS A 44 -4.51 38.35 -12.42
C LYS A 44 -4.49 39.62 -11.56
N ILE A 45 -3.33 40.20 -11.36
CA ILE A 45 -3.21 41.55 -10.81
C ILE A 45 -3.68 42.54 -11.89
N PRO A 46 -4.72 43.36 -11.64
CA PRO A 46 -5.11 44.41 -12.58
C PRO A 46 -3.99 45.46 -12.69
N VAL A 47 -3.49 45.68 -13.91
CA VAL A 47 -2.22 46.39 -14.20
C VAL A 47 -2.27 47.92 -13.92
N LYS A 48 -3.32 48.44 -13.26
CA LYS A 48 -3.50 49.88 -12.99
C LYS A 48 -4.21 50.12 -11.65
N GLU A 49 -3.45 50.14 -10.54
CA GLU A 49 -3.99 50.47 -9.21
C GLU A 49 -4.78 51.79 -9.18
N ASP A 50 -4.42 52.75 -10.04
CA ASP A 50 -5.03 54.08 -10.11
C ASP A 50 -6.44 54.09 -10.70
N ALA A 51 -6.82 53.06 -11.47
CA ALA A 51 -8.12 52.98 -12.15
C ALA A 51 -9.14 52.07 -11.42
N LEU A 52 -8.73 51.37 -10.35
CA LEU A 52 -9.57 50.37 -9.70
C LEU A 52 -10.68 50.99 -8.84
N THR A 53 -11.90 50.49 -9.03
CA THR A 53 -13.04 50.76 -8.16
C THR A 53 -12.79 50.26 -6.73
N LYS A 54 -13.54 50.79 -5.77
CA LYS A 54 -13.48 50.35 -4.36
C LYS A 54 -13.75 48.85 -4.18
N ALA A 55 -14.54 48.24 -5.06
CA ALA A 55 -14.82 46.80 -5.06
C ALA A 55 -13.59 46.00 -5.53
N GLU A 56 -12.95 46.40 -6.63
CA GLU A 56 -11.76 45.73 -7.16
C GLU A 56 -10.56 45.85 -6.21
N LYS A 57 -10.36 47.02 -5.56
CA LYS A 57 -9.32 47.18 -4.53
C LYS A 57 -9.53 46.28 -3.31
N LYS A 58 -10.79 45.99 -2.94
CA LYS A 58 -11.12 45.02 -1.88
C LYS A 58 -10.79 43.60 -2.34
N LEU A 59 -11.20 43.23 -3.54
CA LEU A 59 -10.99 41.90 -4.12
C LEU A 59 -9.50 41.57 -4.30
N LEU A 60 -8.70 42.53 -4.78
CA LEU A 60 -7.25 42.37 -4.93
C LEU A 60 -6.58 42.07 -3.58
N ARG A 61 -6.92 42.83 -2.52
CA ARG A 61 -6.40 42.57 -1.16
C ARG A 61 -6.79 41.19 -0.64
N GLU A 62 -8.01 40.74 -0.90
CA GLU A 62 -8.45 39.40 -0.53
C GLU A 62 -7.63 38.32 -1.24
N TYR A 63 -7.37 38.50 -2.54
CA TYR A 63 -6.50 37.57 -3.28
C TYR A 63 -5.05 37.60 -2.79
N THR A 64 -4.44 38.76 -2.54
CA THR A 64 -3.08 38.84 -1.99
C THR A 64 -2.96 38.15 -0.63
N VAL A 65 -3.97 38.27 0.25
CA VAL A 65 -3.99 37.58 1.56
C VAL A 65 -4.16 36.07 1.40
N LYS A 66 -4.99 35.62 0.46
CA LYS A 66 -5.14 34.19 0.14
C LYS A 66 -3.85 33.61 -0.46
N ASP A 67 -3.16 34.35 -1.33
CA ASP A 67 -1.90 33.93 -1.96
C ASP A 67 -0.78 33.87 -0.92
N ALA A 68 -0.58 34.92 -0.11
CA ALA A 68 0.41 34.90 0.97
C ALA A 68 0.18 33.75 1.97
N ARG A 69 -1.10 33.42 2.28
CA ARG A 69 -1.44 32.24 3.09
C ARG A 69 -1.07 30.93 2.39
N ALA A 70 -1.40 30.79 1.11
CA ALA A 70 -1.12 29.57 0.36
C ALA A 70 0.38 29.36 0.16
N LEU A 71 1.14 30.43 -0.10
CA LEU A 71 2.60 30.44 -0.19
C LEU A 71 3.23 30.03 1.14
N GLY A 72 2.76 30.58 2.27
CA GLY A 72 3.20 30.21 3.61
C GLY A 72 2.99 28.71 3.91
N ILE A 73 1.90 28.12 3.41
CA ILE A 73 1.66 26.67 3.52
C ILE A 73 2.71 25.89 2.69
N ILE A 74 3.02 26.28 1.45
CA ILE A 74 4.08 25.60 0.67
C ILE A 74 5.43 25.74 1.36
N GLN A 75 5.79 26.95 1.77
CA GLN A 75 7.07 27.25 2.41
C GLN A 75 7.27 26.48 3.72
N GLY A 76 6.23 26.35 4.55
CA GLY A 76 6.25 25.52 5.76
C GLY A 76 6.13 24.01 5.51
N ALA A 77 5.86 23.60 4.27
CA ALA A 77 5.68 22.20 3.85
C ALA A 77 6.86 21.65 3.03
N VAL A 78 7.93 22.42 2.84
CA VAL A 78 9.19 21.95 2.23
C VAL A 78 10.31 21.97 3.25
N SER A 79 11.29 21.09 3.09
CA SER A 79 12.49 21.07 3.92
C SER A 79 13.44 22.22 3.60
N ASP A 80 14.33 22.54 4.55
CA ASP A 80 15.35 23.61 4.40
C ASP A 80 16.24 23.42 3.17
N HIS A 81 16.47 22.18 2.73
CA HIS A 81 17.26 21.87 1.53
C HIS A 81 16.46 21.98 0.22
N ILE A 82 15.16 22.28 0.27
CA ILE A 82 14.27 22.50 -0.90
C ILE A 82 13.74 23.93 -0.92
N PHE A 83 13.47 24.53 0.25
CA PHE A 83 13.01 25.93 0.39
C PHE A 83 13.75 26.94 -0.53
N PRO A 84 15.10 26.90 -0.71
CA PRO A 84 15.80 27.80 -1.63
C PRO A 84 15.30 27.84 -3.08
N ARG A 85 14.59 26.80 -3.56
CA ARG A 85 13.99 26.75 -4.91
C ARG A 85 12.85 27.75 -5.07
N ILE A 86 12.12 27.99 -3.98
CA ILE A 86 10.91 28.82 -3.95
C ILE A 86 11.08 30.10 -3.11
N ALA A 87 12.24 30.28 -2.46
CA ALA A 87 12.48 31.37 -1.51
C ALA A 87 12.33 32.78 -2.11
N THR A 88 12.58 32.94 -3.43
CA THR A 88 12.44 34.21 -4.16
C THR A 88 11.07 34.41 -4.81
N GLN A 89 10.12 33.50 -4.58
CA GLN A 89 8.82 33.51 -5.27
C GLN A 89 7.76 34.18 -4.41
N GLU A 90 7.20 35.28 -4.92
CA GLU A 90 6.15 36.05 -4.26
C GLU A 90 4.74 35.48 -4.50
N SER A 91 4.58 34.60 -5.50
CA SER A 91 3.29 33.99 -5.84
C SER A 91 3.28 32.48 -5.62
N THR A 92 2.23 31.98 -4.96
CA THR A 92 2.08 30.54 -4.68
C THR A 92 2.05 29.71 -5.95
N LYS A 93 1.40 30.22 -7.01
CA LYS A 93 1.32 29.51 -8.28
C LYS A 93 2.71 29.24 -8.86
N VAL A 94 3.59 30.25 -8.85
CA VAL A 94 4.93 30.12 -9.42
C VAL A 94 5.78 29.17 -8.56
N ALA A 95 5.71 29.28 -7.23
CA ALA A 95 6.36 28.34 -6.31
C ALA A 95 5.90 26.88 -6.53
N TRP A 96 4.58 26.68 -6.69
CA TRP A 96 3.97 25.37 -6.91
C TRP A 96 4.33 24.76 -8.27
N ASP A 97 4.35 25.57 -9.33
CA ASP A 97 4.70 25.12 -10.68
C ASP A 97 6.21 24.81 -10.78
N ILE A 98 7.10 25.54 -10.09
CA ILE A 98 8.53 25.20 -9.94
C ILE A 98 8.70 23.83 -9.27
N LEU A 99 8.06 23.61 -8.11
CA LEU A 99 8.15 22.34 -7.39
C LEU A 99 7.63 21.17 -8.23
N LYS A 100 6.50 21.35 -8.94
CA LYS A 100 6.01 20.35 -9.90
C LYS A 100 7.04 20.08 -11.00
N GLN A 101 7.64 21.11 -11.59
CA GLN A 101 8.58 20.95 -12.69
C GLN A 101 9.86 20.20 -12.26
N GLU A 102 10.43 20.53 -11.09
CA GLU A 102 11.64 19.89 -10.57
C GLU A 102 11.40 18.44 -10.13
N PHE A 103 10.33 18.17 -9.36
CA PHE A 103 10.17 16.88 -8.68
C PHE A 103 9.25 15.88 -9.39
N VAL A 104 8.33 16.32 -10.25
CA VAL A 104 7.57 15.42 -11.15
C VAL A 104 8.37 15.15 -12.44
N GLY A 105 9.18 16.13 -12.85
CA GLY A 105 9.75 16.20 -14.19
C GLY A 105 8.73 16.70 -15.22
N ASP A 106 9.24 16.89 -16.44
CA ASP A 106 8.42 17.34 -17.56
C ASP A 106 7.41 16.26 -18.02
N LYS A 107 6.66 16.55 -19.09
CA LYS A 107 5.70 15.59 -19.65
C LYS A 107 6.40 14.38 -20.26
N GLN A 108 7.62 14.51 -20.79
CA GLN A 108 8.37 13.43 -21.43
C GLN A 108 8.93 12.44 -20.41
N VAL A 109 9.54 12.91 -19.32
CA VAL A 109 10.05 12.05 -18.23
C VAL A 109 8.92 11.22 -17.63
N ARG A 110 7.74 11.81 -17.38
CA ARG A 110 6.54 11.06 -16.96
C ARG A 110 6.11 10.03 -17.99
N PHE A 111 6.04 10.41 -19.27
CA PHE A 111 5.63 9.50 -20.33
C PHE A 111 6.57 8.28 -20.46
N VAL A 112 7.89 8.49 -20.35
CA VAL A 112 8.91 7.43 -20.37
C VAL A 112 8.79 6.51 -19.15
N LYS A 113 8.60 7.06 -17.94
CA LYS A 113 8.34 6.25 -16.73
C LYS A 113 7.06 5.42 -16.88
N LEU A 114 5.99 5.99 -17.41
CA LEU A 114 4.74 5.28 -17.70
C LEU A 114 4.92 4.17 -18.75
N GLN A 115 5.74 4.37 -19.80
CA GLN A 115 6.07 3.27 -20.73
C GLN A 115 6.83 2.13 -20.04
N GLY A 116 7.69 2.45 -19.07
CA GLY A 116 8.32 1.45 -18.20
C GLY A 116 7.28 0.65 -17.42
N LEU A 117 6.40 1.33 -16.69
CA LEU A 117 5.34 0.70 -15.90
C LEU A 117 4.39 -0.17 -16.74
N ARG A 118 3.98 0.28 -17.93
CA ARG A 118 3.19 -0.51 -18.88
C ARG A 118 3.89 -1.81 -19.24
N ARG A 119 5.16 -1.73 -19.66
CA ARG A 119 5.97 -2.89 -20.02
C ARG A 119 6.12 -3.85 -18.85
N ASP A 120 6.37 -3.33 -17.65
CA ASP A 120 6.57 -4.12 -16.45
C ASP A 120 5.23 -4.76 -15.99
N PHE A 121 4.09 -4.09 -16.17
CA PHE A 121 2.74 -4.66 -16.02
C PHE A 121 2.48 -5.79 -17.02
N GLU A 122 2.81 -5.63 -18.30
CA GLU A 122 2.62 -6.69 -19.30
C GLU A 122 3.51 -7.92 -18.99
N TYR A 123 4.77 -7.74 -18.60
CA TYR A 123 5.65 -8.85 -18.22
C TYR A 123 5.38 -9.47 -16.85
N THR A 124 4.70 -8.76 -15.95
CA THR A 124 4.40 -9.26 -14.60
C THR A 124 3.52 -10.50 -14.67
N ARG A 125 3.99 -11.57 -14.03
CA ARG A 125 3.33 -12.87 -13.92
C ARG A 125 3.67 -13.51 -12.59
N MET A 126 2.81 -14.41 -12.15
CA MET A 126 3.06 -15.20 -10.95
C MET A 126 4.13 -16.26 -11.25
N ASN A 127 5.04 -16.44 -10.31
CA ASN A 127 6.06 -17.50 -10.36
C ASN A 127 5.57 -18.76 -9.64
N ASP A 128 6.04 -19.94 -10.03
CA ASP A 128 5.62 -21.22 -9.43
C ASP A 128 5.94 -21.35 -7.93
N SER A 129 6.90 -20.57 -7.44
CA SER A 129 7.34 -20.53 -6.03
C SER A 129 6.78 -19.33 -5.24
N GLU A 130 5.89 -18.54 -5.83
CA GLU A 130 5.30 -17.35 -5.22
C GLU A 130 3.86 -17.64 -4.75
N THR A 131 3.42 -16.97 -3.69
CA THR A 131 2.03 -17.03 -3.22
C THR A 131 1.13 -16.18 -4.11
N ILE A 132 -0.11 -16.62 -4.34
CA ILE A 132 -1.14 -15.84 -5.03
C ILE A 132 -1.28 -14.48 -4.34
N SER A 133 -1.32 -14.46 -3.01
CA SER A 133 -1.43 -13.21 -2.25
C SER A 133 -0.24 -12.26 -2.46
N GLY A 134 0.99 -12.77 -2.60
CA GLY A 134 2.18 -11.98 -2.91
C GLY A 134 2.17 -11.46 -4.35
N TYR A 135 1.80 -12.32 -5.30
CA TYR A 135 1.63 -11.92 -6.70
C TYR A 135 0.60 -10.79 -6.86
N ILE A 136 -0.58 -10.94 -6.26
CA ILE A 136 -1.67 -9.96 -6.31
C ILE A 136 -1.19 -8.60 -5.76
N ALA A 137 -0.45 -8.57 -4.65
CA ALA A 137 0.08 -7.33 -4.10
C ALA A 137 0.95 -6.57 -5.11
N LYS A 138 1.94 -7.24 -5.72
CA LYS A 138 2.81 -6.65 -6.76
C LYS A 138 2.02 -6.13 -7.97
N LEU A 139 0.98 -6.85 -8.39
CA LEU A 139 0.16 -6.43 -9.53
C LEU A 139 -0.63 -5.16 -9.21
N PHE A 140 -1.23 -5.07 -8.02
CA PHE A 140 -1.93 -3.86 -7.58
C PHE A 140 -0.96 -2.70 -7.33
N ASP A 141 0.27 -2.94 -6.87
CA ASP A 141 1.29 -1.90 -6.75
C ASP A 141 1.69 -1.31 -8.11
N LEU A 142 1.80 -2.13 -9.17
CA LEU A 142 2.03 -1.65 -10.53
C LEU A 142 0.83 -0.85 -11.08
N PHE A 143 -0.39 -1.34 -10.86
CA PHE A 143 -1.62 -0.64 -11.25
C PHE A 143 -1.73 0.74 -10.55
N ASN A 144 -1.50 0.80 -9.24
CA ASN A 144 -1.54 2.04 -8.47
C ASN A 144 -0.46 3.04 -8.93
N GLN A 145 0.72 2.55 -9.35
CA GLN A 145 1.75 3.38 -9.98
C GLN A 145 1.30 3.89 -11.35
N MET A 146 0.77 3.05 -12.26
CA MET A 146 0.24 3.52 -13.54
C MET A 146 -0.83 4.60 -13.37
N ARG A 147 -1.73 4.40 -12.40
CA ARG A 147 -2.76 5.37 -12.00
C ARG A 147 -2.19 6.69 -11.48
N SER A 148 -1.09 6.68 -10.72
CA SER A 148 -0.45 7.93 -10.26
C SER A 148 0.19 8.75 -11.40
N TYR A 149 0.63 8.08 -12.47
CA TYR A 149 1.08 8.73 -13.72
C TYR A 149 -0.07 9.13 -14.65
N GLY A 150 -1.33 8.87 -14.28
CA GLY A 150 -2.52 9.32 -14.99
C GLY A 150 -3.17 8.30 -15.93
N GLU A 151 -2.81 7.02 -15.82
CA GLU A 151 -3.42 5.94 -16.60
C GLU A 151 -4.28 5.03 -15.72
N ASP A 152 -5.58 5.04 -15.93
CA ASP A 152 -6.51 4.14 -15.25
C ASP A 152 -6.81 2.92 -16.12
N LEU A 153 -6.63 1.72 -15.56
CA LEU A 153 -6.98 0.47 -16.24
C LEU A 153 -8.43 0.10 -15.94
N SER A 154 -9.16 -0.39 -16.95
CA SER A 154 -10.51 -0.92 -16.74
C SER A 154 -10.48 -2.14 -15.82
N ASN A 155 -11.55 -2.33 -15.04
CA ASN A 155 -11.71 -3.50 -14.19
C ASN A 155 -11.56 -4.82 -14.99
N GLN A 156 -12.16 -4.88 -16.18
CA GLN A 156 -11.98 -5.97 -17.16
C GLN A 156 -10.49 -6.25 -17.47
N ARG A 157 -9.67 -5.22 -17.70
CA ARG A 157 -8.23 -5.38 -17.97
C ARG A 157 -7.49 -5.95 -16.76
N ILE A 158 -7.87 -5.57 -15.55
CA ILE A 158 -7.30 -6.11 -14.30
C ILE A 158 -7.68 -7.59 -14.14
N VAL A 159 -8.95 -7.94 -14.36
CA VAL A 159 -9.44 -9.33 -14.31
C VAL A 159 -8.74 -10.22 -15.34
N GLN A 160 -8.70 -9.79 -16.60
CA GLN A 160 -7.97 -10.51 -17.67
C GLN A 160 -6.50 -10.69 -17.31
N LYS A 161 -5.84 -9.64 -16.80
CA LYS A 161 -4.44 -9.70 -16.40
C LYS A 161 -4.23 -10.69 -15.26
N LEU A 162 -5.08 -10.68 -14.23
CA LEU A 162 -5.03 -11.62 -13.11
C LEU A 162 -5.06 -13.06 -13.62
N LEU A 163 -6.01 -13.41 -14.49
CA LEU A 163 -6.19 -14.80 -14.96
C LEU A 163 -5.08 -15.27 -15.92
N ILE A 164 -4.75 -14.49 -16.95
CA ILE A 164 -3.77 -14.86 -18.00
C ILE A 164 -2.34 -15.05 -17.46
N SER A 165 -2.04 -14.49 -16.29
CA SER A 165 -0.70 -14.45 -15.72
C SER A 165 -0.46 -15.41 -14.55
N LEU A 166 -1.44 -16.26 -14.23
CA LEU A 166 -1.29 -17.38 -13.30
C LEU A 166 -0.41 -18.48 -13.91
N PRO A 167 0.26 -19.31 -13.08
CA PRO A 167 1.04 -20.43 -13.57
C PRO A 167 0.14 -21.67 -13.77
N LYS A 168 0.63 -22.66 -14.53
CA LYS A 168 -0.15 -23.86 -14.92
C LYS A 168 -0.77 -24.64 -13.76
N SER A 169 -0.18 -24.58 -12.58
CA SER A 169 -0.72 -25.17 -11.35
C SER A 169 -2.09 -24.59 -10.95
N HIS A 170 -2.45 -23.42 -11.49
CA HIS A 170 -3.68 -22.68 -11.20
C HIS A 170 -4.65 -22.62 -12.40
N ASP A 171 -4.33 -23.28 -13.53
CA ASP A 171 -5.22 -23.34 -14.72
C ASP A 171 -6.64 -23.83 -14.35
N SER A 172 -6.73 -24.74 -13.37
CA SER A 172 -8.01 -25.27 -12.87
C SER A 172 -8.92 -24.23 -12.22
N ILE A 173 -8.36 -23.26 -11.49
CA ILE A 173 -9.15 -22.18 -10.86
C ILE A 173 -9.41 -21.04 -11.86
N ALA A 174 -8.46 -20.76 -12.76
CA ALA A 174 -8.64 -19.80 -13.85
C ALA A 174 -9.79 -20.21 -14.78
N ALA A 175 -9.75 -21.44 -15.33
CA ALA A 175 -10.80 -21.95 -16.20
C ALA A 175 -12.17 -22.03 -15.49
N MET A 176 -12.21 -22.30 -14.18
CA MET A 176 -13.46 -22.26 -13.41
C MET A 176 -14.06 -20.85 -13.39
N ILE A 177 -13.24 -19.82 -13.16
CA ILE A 177 -13.69 -18.42 -13.18
C ILE A 177 -14.18 -18.04 -14.59
N GLU A 178 -13.40 -18.35 -15.63
CA GLU A 178 -13.73 -18.07 -17.04
C GLU A 178 -15.05 -18.71 -17.51
N ASN A 179 -15.38 -19.90 -17.00
CA ASN A 179 -16.63 -20.60 -17.35
C ASN A 179 -17.83 -20.25 -16.46
N THR A 180 -17.63 -19.55 -15.33
CA THR A 180 -18.71 -19.26 -14.34
C THR A 180 -18.97 -17.77 -14.10
N LYS A 181 -18.10 -16.89 -14.61
CA LYS A 181 -18.19 -15.44 -14.47
C LYS A 181 -18.12 -14.77 -15.84
N ASP A 182 -18.88 -13.69 -15.99
CA ASP A 182 -18.71 -12.77 -17.10
C ASP A 182 -17.52 -11.85 -16.81
N LEU A 183 -16.46 -11.96 -17.61
CA LEU A 183 -15.21 -11.22 -17.43
C LEU A 183 -15.34 -9.72 -17.74
N ASP A 184 -16.41 -9.30 -18.41
CA ASP A 184 -16.68 -7.90 -18.74
C ASP A 184 -17.35 -7.16 -17.57
N THR A 185 -18.02 -7.89 -16.66
CA THR A 185 -18.80 -7.31 -15.54
C THR A 185 -18.34 -7.73 -14.14
N VAL A 186 -17.60 -8.83 -13.98
CA VAL A 186 -17.12 -9.31 -12.65
C VAL A 186 -16.09 -8.35 -12.04
N ASP A 187 -16.23 -8.02 -10.76
CA ASP A 187 -15.27 -7.14 -10.07
C ASP A 187 -13.92 -7.85 -9.79
N ALA A 188 -12.81 -7.14 -9.93
CA ALA A 188 -11.48 -7.67 -9.67
C ALA A 188 -11.31 -8.15 -8.21
N GLN A 189 -11.99 -7.55 -7.23
CA GLN A 189 -11.95 -7.99 -5.84
C GLN A 189 -12.65 -9.34 -5.63
N ASP A 190 -13.74 -9.63 -6.37
CA ASP A 190 -14.40 -10.93 -6.34
C ASP A 190 -13.45 -12.03 -6.87
N VAL A 191 -12.75 -11.75 -7.97
CA VAL A 191 -11.74 -12.65 -8.54
C VAL A 191 -10.58 -12.86 -7.57
N VAL A 192 -10.06 -11.78 -6.95
CA VAL A 192 -9.02 -11.84 -5.91
C VAL A 192 -9.47 -12.68 -4.71
N ALA A 193 -10.73 -12.55 -4.27
CA ALA A 193 -11.28 -13.31 -3.16
C ALA A 193 -11.39 -14.81 -3.47
N ILE A 194 -11.84 -15.16 -4.69
CA ILE A 194 -11.88 -16.55 -5.17
C ILE A 194 -10.47 -17.15 -5.21
N LEU A 195 -9.50 -16.44 -5.77
CA LEU A 195 -8.11 -16.91 -5.89
C LEU A 195 -7.46 -17.11 -4.51
N LYS A 196 -7.62 -16.16 -3.58
CA LYS A 196 -7.13 -16.31 -2.18
C LYS A 196 -7.84 -17.45 -1.43
N GLY A 197 -9.13 -17.66 -1.69
CA GLY A 197 -9.88 -18.80 -1.15
C GLY A 197 -9.39 -20.15 -1.68
N TYR A 198 -8.87 -20.18 -2.92
CA TYR A 198 -8.24 -21.37 -3.51
C TYR A 198 -6.85 -21.65 -2.89
N GLU A 199 -5.99 -20.63 -2.76
CA GLU A 199 -4.70 -20.71 -2.05
C GLU A 199 -4.87 -21.30 -0.64
N HIS A 200 -5.76 -20.72 0.16
CA HIS A 200 -6.04 -21.18 1.53
C HIS A 200 -6.54 -22.64 1.62
N ARG A 201 -7.14 -23.19 0.55
CA ARG A 201 -7.55 -24.60 0.49
C ARG A 201 -6.39 -25.52 0.12
N LEU A 202 -5.44 -25.07 -0.70
CA LEU A 202 -4.26 -25.85 -1.05
C LEU A 202 -3.35 -26.04 0.17
N ASP A 203 -3.06 -24.97 0.91
CA ASP A 203 -2.22 -25.02 2.11
C ASP A 203 -2.73 -26.06 3.13
N LYS A 204 -4.03 -26.03 3.41
CA LYS A 204 -4.71 -26.98 4.31
C LYS A 204 -4.64 -28.44 3.83
N HIS A 205 -4.43 -28.69 2.55
CA HIS A 205 -4.26 -30.04 2.01
C HIS A 205 -2.79 -30.47 1.92
N GLY A 206 -1.86 -29.51 1.78
CA GLY A 206 -0.42 -29.75 1.82
C GLY A 206 0.05 -30.34 3.17
N GLU A 207 -0.35 -29.74 4.29
CA GLU A 207 0.01 -30.22 5.63
C GLU A 207 -0.55 -31.62 5.96
N ASN A 208 -1.70 -31.97 5.38
CA ASN A 208 -2.43 -33.19 5.73
C ASN A 208 -1.99 -34.45 4.95
N GLY A 209 -1.25 -34.31 3.85
CA GLY A 209 -0.92 -35.42 2.95
C GLY A 209 0.24 -36.30 3.41
N THR A 210 1.29 -35.70 3.99
CA THR A 210 2.55 -36.41 4.31
C THR A 210 2.50 -37.10 5.68
N GLU A 211 2.09 -36.39 6.74
CA GLU A 211 2.11 -36.94 8.11
C GLU A 211 1.14 -38.12 8.33
N LYS A 212 0.01 -38.13 7.60
CA LYS A 212 -1.00 -39.20 7.69
C LYS A 212 -0.58 -40.48 6.98
N ALA A 213 0.27 -40.39 5.95
CA ALA A 213 0.81 -41.57 5.28
C ALA A 213 1.76 -42.37 6.21
N PHE A 214 2.68 -41.68 6.89
CA PHE A 214 3.64 -42.34 7.79
C PHE A 214 3.00 -42.96 9.04
N THR A 215 1.93 -42.38 9.57
CA THR A 215 1.23 -42.93 10.74
C THR A 215 0.39 -44.17 10.40
N SER A 216 -0.11 -44.29 9.17
CA SER A 216 -0.89 -45.46 8.71
C SER A 216 -0.07 -46.74 8.48
N LEU A 217 1.25 -46.62 8.28
CA LEU A 217 2.13 -47.75 7.97
C LEU A 217 2.58 -48.57 9.19
N ASN A 218 2.28 -48.14 10.42
CA ASN A 218 2.76 -48.81 11.64
C ASN A 218 1.81 -49.88 12.19
N ILE A 219 0.95 -50.46 11.34
CA ILE A 219 0.04 -51.55 11.70
C ILE A 219 0.66 -52.90 11.28
N GLY A 220 1.26 -53.60 12.25
CA GLY A 220 1.26 -55.06 12.24
C GLY A 220 2.59 -55.80 12.19
N LEU A 221 3.28 -55.89 13.33
CA LEU A 221 4.04 -57.09 13.68
C LEU A 221 3.61 -57.60 15.07
N LYS A 222 2.54 -58.38 15.11
CA LYS A 222 2.22 -59.24 16.26
C LYS A 222 3.10 -60.48 16.18
N SER A 223 3.92 -60.73 17.20
CA SER A 223 4.44 -62.07 17.49
C SER A 223 4.08 -62.47 18.92
N ASN A 224 3.66 -63.71 19.08
CA ASN A 224 2.94 -64.24 20.23
C ASN A 224 3.91 -64.97 21.17
N ARG A 225 3.81 -64.75 22.50
CA ARG A 225 4.19 -65.68 23.60
C ARG A 225 3.95 -64.98 24.95
N SER A 226 2.88 -65.31 25.68
CA SER A 226 2.76 -66.45 26.62
C SER A 226 3.34 -66.17 28.01
N ASN A 227 2.43 -65.87 28.94
CA ASN A 227 2.39 -66.15 30.39
C ASN A 227 3.70 -66.47 31.16
N CYS A 228 3.94 -65.76 32.28
CA CYS A 228 4.45 -66.31 33.55
C CYS A 228 4.54 -65.23 34.64
N GLN A 229 4.17 -65.57 35.88
CA GLN A 229 4.34 -64.72 37.08
C GLN A 229 5.77 -64.87 37.64
N ASN A 230 6.41 -63.82 38.17
CA ASN A 230 6.92 -63.87 39.55
C ASN A 230 7.43 -62.55 40.19
N ASN A 231 7.57 -62.64 41.51
CA ASN A 231 7.96 -61.68 42.54
C ASN A 231 9.26 -60.85 42.38
N GLN A 232 9.25 -59.68 43.04
CA GLN A 232 10.31 -59.04 43.87
C GLN A 232 11.75 -58.91 43.33
N ASN A 233 12.27 -57.67 43.28
CA ASN A 233 13.12 -57.19 44.40
C ASN A 233 13.35 -55.66 44.47
N LYS A 234 13.89 -55.21 45.62
CA LYS A 234 14.18 -53.81 45.99
C LYS A 234 15.59 -53.35 45.58
N SER A 235 15.78 -52.04 45.37
CA SER A 235 16.94 -51.23 45.85
C SER A 235 16.75 -49.75 45.44
N GLN A 236 16.34 -48.85 46.34
CA GLN A 236 17.17 -47.96 47.17
C GLN A 236 17.99 -46.84 46.47
N LYS A 237 17.47 -45.60 46.65
CA LYS A 237 18.18 -44.33 46.92
C LYS A 237 19.63 -44.15 46.42
N SER A 238 19.85 -43.09 45.65
CA SER A 238 20.52 -41.89 46.19
C SER A 238 20.30 -40.63 45.33
N LYS A 239 19.98 -39.53 46.04
CA LYS A 239 20.23 -38.14 45.63
C LYS A 239 21.70 -37.96 45.21
N TRP A 240 21.99 -37.01 44.33
CA TRP A 240 22.78 -35.79 44.62
C TRP A 240 22.80 -34.91 43.34
N LYS A 241 22.44 -33.62 43.44
CA LYS A 241 22.77 -32.55 42.48
C LYS A 241 23.79 -31.63 43.20
N PRO A 242 24.79 -31.05 42.52
CA PRO A 242 24.63 -29.71 41.92
C PRO A 242 25.18 -29.69 40.47
N TRP A 243 25.28 -28.58 39.72
CA TRP A 243 25.02 -27.16 40.03
C TRP A 243 24.16 -26.50 38.92
N SER A 244 24.51 -25.28 38.50
CA SER A 244 23.77 -24.34 37.65
C SER A 244 24.67 -23.64 36.63
N ASN A 245 24.08 -23.08 35.57
CA ASN A 245 24.36 -21.70 35.19
C ASN A 245 23.14 -21.03 34.56
N LYS A 246 22.99 -19.72 34.79
CA LYS A 246 21.89 -18.87 34.30
C LYS A 246 21.99 -18.60 32.79
N ALA A 247 20.84 -18.41 32.15
CA ALA A 247 20.65 -17.37 31.13
C ALA A 247 19.21 -16.84 31.22
N GLU A 248 19.05 -15.53 31.34
CA GLU A 248 17.77 -14.82 31.30
C GLU A 248 17.39 -14.53 29.84
N GLY A 249 16.10 -14.37 29.52
CA GLY A 249 15.70 -14.08 28.13
C GLY A 249 14.23 -14.30 27.77
N SER A 250 13.29 -13.86 28.62
CA SER A 250 11.86 -13.93 28.28
C SER A 250 11.47 -12.79 27.32
N ASN A 251 11.38 -13.06 26.01
CA ASN A 251 10.71 -12.17 25.06
C ASN A 251 9.44 -12.83 24.52
N LYS A 252 8.29 -12.26 24.88
CA LYS A 252 6.99 -12.61 24.29
C LYS A 252 6.89 -11.95 22.91
N VAL A 253 6.75 -12.75 21.85
CA VAL A 253 6.26 -12.22 20.58
C VAL A 253 4.74 -12.14 20.69
N GLY A 254 4.21 -10.91 20.74
CA GLY A 254 2.77 -10.68 20.67
C GLY A 254 2.26 -10.92 19.26
N SER A 255 1.18 -11.70 19.13
CA SER A 255 0.45 -11.81 17.86
C SER A 255 -0.21 -10.47 17.52
N TYR A 256 0.04 -9.97 16.31
CA TYR A 256 -0.68 -8.86 15.71
C TYR A 256 -1.54 -9.36 14.55
N GLU A 257 -2.79 -9.74 14.85
CA GLU A 257 -3.84 -9.85 13.83
C GLU A 257 -4.22 -8.43 13.35
N GLY A 258 -3.42 -7.92 12.41
CA GLY A 258 -3.62 -6.62 11.78
C GLY A 258 -4.72 -6.68 10.72
N THR A 259 -5.94 -6.27 11.10
CA THR A 259 -7.10 -6.17 10.20
C THR A 259 -6.82 -5.29 8.98
N ILE A 260 -6.72 -5.87 7.79
CA ILE A 260 -6.76 -5.11 6.52
C ILE A 260 -8.23 -4.82 6.17
N ARG A 261 -8.72 -3.66 6.62
CA ARG A 261 -9.87 -2.99 6.03
C ARG A 261 -9.36 -1.76 5.28
N LEU A 262 -9.14 -1.88 3.98
CA LEU A 262 -8.99 -0.71 3.12
C LEU A 262 -10.36 -0.12 2.82
N ILE A 263 -10.51 1.15 3.16
CA ILE A 263 -11.70 1.95 2.88
C ILE A 263 -11.61 2.44 1.43
N LEU A 264 -12.68 2.21 0.65
CA LEU A 264 -12.92 2.86 -0.63
C LEU A 264 -14.06 3.87 -0.46
N MET A 265 -13.69 5.15 -0.39
CA MET A 265 -14.49 6.34 -0.72
C MET A 265 -13.53 7.42 -1.20
#